data_AF-A0AAU3SDR6-F1
#
_entry.id   AF-A0AAU3SDR6-F1
#
_cell.length_a   1.000
_cell.length_b   1.000
_cell.length_c   1.000
_cell.angle_alpha   90.00
_cell.angle_beta   90.00
_cell.angle_gamma   90.00
#
_symmetry.space_group_name_H-M   'P 1'
#
loop_
_entity.id
_entity.type
_entity.pdbx_description
1 polymer ?
#
loop_
_entity_poly.entity_id
_entity_poly.type
_entity_poly.pdbx_seq_one_letter_code
_entity_poly.pdbx_strand_id
1 'polypeptide(L)'
;MRRTSVVRLFRLAMMIFLTAALTYAATLNAHAEDDGGGSGGSSTKVSAYIDGDWFGEEKPYYCGPAAVQTALQRRLKTVPPSQNQIASVLTTNTGGTDSSRQIMWGLNSFGNTDWYHAMTISEQITPYERESWRNDVVYNIDHGYPVVVNLIGRSGAHPPKWPDRLVYHYVTVVGYLDNGRQLRVVDSAAGGGGGLSSDWAQVDKEWTAPTDDVARWMQGKGYAAHPAPGSAAGRGPETGPVLPSAGSYVMWGDSANVRKAPGTGGAVVTTLRRDTIVRVQCQRHAQLVSAEGTSNDAWSYLPEYQGWITNIYLYGPAWLPGVSECPPSMGGGGGSTYRSWDTVNVRTAPGSWGSVVRTLPGGTTLKIQCQKHAQLVPAEGISNDAWSYLPDHGGWITNIYVEGPAWLPGVAECGADVGGGAGGTVRTWGSGTNVRSQPSTASNVLRTLSGGVRLNVQCQKHGQSVSAEGTVNDAWSYLPEHGGWISNIYIEGPAWIPGIPECAGAIGGPSGGSYRTWGDGANVRTQPSSAGGLVKSVPGGTTLFVACQVHGQSVTSEGTTNDAWSYLPEHGGWITNIYIEGPAWIPGVPDCDTLAVNKLEPRP
;
A
#
# COMPACT_ATOMS: atom_id res chain seq x y z
N MET A 1 -66.61 -24.61 73.48
CA MET A 1 -68.01 -24.47 73.00
C MET A 1 -68.01 -23.91 71.57
N ARG A 2 -69.19 -23.80 70.93
CA ARG A 2 -69.56 -23.07 69.69
C ARG A 2 -68.57 -21.96 69.23
N ARG A 3 -68.37 -21.67 67.94
CA ARG A 3 -69.02 -22.14 66.68
C ARG A 3 -68.12 -21.88 65.46
N THR A 4 -68.44 -22.48 64.32
CA THR A 4 -67.82 -22.27 62.99
C THR A 4 -68.48 -21.14 62.17
N SER A 5 -67.90 -20.85 60.99
CA SER A 5 -68.51 -20.25 59.79
C SER A 5 -68.56 -18.70 59.67
N VAL A 6 -68.62 -18.08 58.48
CA VAL A 6 -67.97 -18.31 57.15
C VAL A 6 -68.44 -17.18 56.17
N VAL A 7 -67.49 -16.62 55.39
CA VAL A 7 -67.58 -15.97 54.05
C VAL A 7 -68.93 -15.40 53.51
N ARG A 8 -68.92 -14.14 53.01
CA ARG A 8 -69.50 -13.61 51.72
C ARG A 8 -69.71 -12.07 51.74
N LEU A 9 -69.83 -11.29 50.64
CA LEU A 9 -69.15 -11.22 49.32
C LEU A 9 -69.70 -10.00 48.51
N PHE A 10 -68.83 -9.23 47.81
CA PHE A 10 -69.07 -8.46 46.54
C PHE A 10 -70.02 -7.23 46.44
N ARG A 11 -69.50 -6.09 45.93
CA ARG A 11 -69.78 -5.38 44.63
C ARG A 11 -69.34 -3.88 44.66
N LEU A 12 -69.08 -3.12 43.58
CA LEU A 12 -68.40 -3.35 42.28
C LEU A 12 -68.28 -2.00 41.47
N ALA A 13 -67.08 -1.61 40.99
CA ALA A 13 -66.81 -0.68 39.87
C ALA A 13 -65.28 -0.79 39.49
N MET A 14 -64.79 -1.00 38.26
CA MET A 14 -64.94 -0.34 36.93
C MET A 14 -64.00 0.89 36.79
N MET A 15 -62.99 0.97 35.89
CA MET A 15 -62.55 0.11 34.75
C MET A 15 -61.12 0.50 34.20
N ILE A 16 -60.40 -0.42 33.52
CA ILE A 16 -59.48 -0.21 32.32
C ILE A 16 -58.10 0.51 32.53
N PHE A 17 -56.94 0.20 31.89
CA PHE A 17 -56.47 -0.78 30.85
C PHE A 17 -54.99 -1.29 31.08
N LEU A 18 -54.45 -2.12 30.15
CA LEU A 18 -53.07 -2.70 30.09
C LEU A 18 -52.00 -1.68 29.59
N THR A 19 -50.66 -1.85 29.52
CA THR A 19 -49.67 -2.98 29.46
C THR A 19 -48.28 -2.44 29.98
N ALA A 20 -47.04 -3.02 29.99
CA ALA A 20 -46.38 -4.25 29.50
C ALA A 20 -45.22 -4.75 30.44
N ALA A 21 -43.98 -5.01 29.96
CA ALA A 21 -42.93 -5.76 30.69
C ALA A 21 -41.43 -5.41 30.39
N LEU A 22 -40.54 -5.78 31.35
CA LEU A 22 -39.07 -6.00 31.33
C LEU A 22 -38.06 -4.87 30.94
N THR A 23 -36.99 -4.72 31.73
CA THR A 23 -35.61 -4.28 31.33
C THR A 23 -34.57 -4.62 32.43
N TYR A 24 -33.26 -4.35 32.23
CA TYR A 24 -32.13 -5.06 32.89
C TYR A 24 -30.90 -4.16 33.19
N ALA A 25 -29.97 -4.61 34.07
CA ALA A 25 -28.64 -4.02 34.44
C ALA A 25 -28.64 -2.66 35.20
N ALA A 26 -27.67 -2.27 36.05
CA ALA A 26 -26.21 -2.41 35.95
C ALA A 26 -25.41 -2.21 37.30
N THR A 27 -24.36 -3.03 37.49
CA THR A 27 -22.99 -2.75 38.05
C THR A 27 -22.71 -1.81 39.24
N LEU A 28 -21.87 -2.27 40.20
CA LEU A 28 -20.48 -1.77 40.40
C LEU A 28 -19.63 -2.59 41.42
N ASN A 29 -18.31 -2.34 41.44
CA ASN A 29 -17.22 -3.23 41.92
C ASN A 29 -16.93 -3.24 43.44
N ALA A 30 -16.20 -4.27 43.90
CA ALA A 30 -15.24 -4.19 45.03
C ALA A 30 -14.04 -5.16 44.83
N HIS A 31 -12.90 -4.86 45.45
CA HIS A 31 -11.56 -5.46 45.21
C HIS A 31 -11.32 -6.88 45.78
N ALA A 32 -10.36 -7.59 45.18
CA ALA A 32 -9.34 -8.37 45.91
C ALA A 32 -8.07 -8.63 45.05
N GLU A 33 -6.90 -8.31 45.61
CA GLU A 33 -5.54 -8.83 45.34
C GLU A 33 -5.02 -9.34 46.70
N ASP A 34 -4.11 -10.30 46.88
CA ASP A 34 -3.54 -11.39 46.06
C ASP A 34 -3.02 -12.44 47.09
N ASP A 35 -2.90 -13.72 46.72
CA ASP A 35 -1.97 -14.71 47.32
C ASP A 35 -2.24 -16.16 46.85
N GLY A 36 -1.17 -16.92 46.61
CA GLY A 36 -1.20 -18.39 46.65
C GLY A 36 -1.40 -19.11 45.31
N GLY A 37 -0.31 -19.64 44.73
CA GLY A 37 -0.34 -20.36 43.45
C GLY A 37 -1.08 -21.70 43.49
N GLY A 38 -2.00 -21.89 42.53
CA GLY A 38 -2.72 -23.15 42.29
C GLY A 38 -2.76 -23.50 40.79
N SER A 39 -2.66 -24.78 40.45
CA SER A 39 -2.67 -25.26 39.06
C SER A 39 -4.02 -24.97 38.38
N GLY A 40 -4.02 -24.05 37.41
CA GLY A 40 -5.21 -23.63 36.68
C GLY A 40 -5.72 -24.68 35.70
N GLY A 41 -6.61 -25.57 36.16
CA GLY A 41 -7.36 -26.46 35.29
C GLY A 41 -8.34 -25.69 34.40
N SER A 42 -8.22 -25.83 33.08
CA SER A 42 -9.12 -25.17 32.13
C SER A 42 -10.56 -25.67 32.29
N SER A 43 -11.49 -24.76 32.55
CA SER A 43 -12.93 -25.06 32.62
C SER A 43 -13.52 -25.19 31.22
N THR A 44 -13.68 -26.41 30.72
CA THR A 44 -14.22 -26.69 29.39
C THR A 44 -15.62 -26.10 29.23
N LYS A 45 -15.79 -25.10 28.36
CA LYS A 45 -17.08 -24.47 28.08
C LYS A 45 -17.97 -25.40 27.23
N VAL A 46 -19.20 -25.63 27.68
CA VAL A 46 -20.18 -26.47 26.97
C VAL A 46 -20.67 -25.80 25.67
N SER A 47 -20.63 -24.47 25.58
CA SER A 47 -20.99 -23.71 24.38
C SER A 47 -20.34 -22.33 24.39
N ALA A 48 -20.07 -21.77 23.21
CA ALA A 48 -19.60 -20.40 23.04
C ALA A 48 -20.15 -19.81 21.73
N TYR A 49 -20.31 -18.48 21.67
CA TYR A 49 -20.87 -17.77 20.53
C TYR A 49 -20.28 -16.37 20.40
N ILE A 50 -19.90 -16.00 19.18
CA ILE A 50 -19.34 -14.69 18.84
C ILE A 50 -20.44 -13.91 18.10
N ASP A 51 -21.19 -13.13 18.87
CA ASP A 51 -22.31 -12.31 18.39
C ASP A 51 -21.86 -11.18 17.44
N GLY A 52 -22.77 -10.71 16.58
CA GLY A 52 -22.54 -9.59 15.68
C GLY A 52 -23.31 -9.68 14.37
N ASP A 53 -22.97 -8.81 13.43
CA ASP A 53 -23.77 -8.58 12.22
C ASP A 53 -23.75 -9.78 11.25
N TRP A 54 -24.71 -9.78 10.32
CA TRP A 54 -24.76 -10.66 9.16
C TRP A 54 -24.46 -9.86 7.90
N PHE A 55 -23.53 -10.35 7.08
CA PHE A 55 -23.21 -9.77 5.79
C PHE A 55 -23.60 -10.75 4.68
N GLY A 56 -24.71 -10.45 3.99
CA GLY A 56 -25.03 -11.10 2.72
C GLY A 56 -23.99 -10.73 1.67
N GLU A 57 -23.73 -11.63 0.73
CA GLU A 57 -22.78 -11.33 -0.35
C GLU A 57 -23.32 -10.26 -1.32
N GLU A 58 -22.42 -9.40 -1.82
CA GLU A 58 -22.74 -8.33 -2.77
C GLU A 58 -22.86 -8.85 -4.22
N LYS A 59 -22.30 -10.03 -4.52
CA LYS A 59 -22.17 -10.64 -5.86
C LYS A 59 -22.19 -12.18 -5.73
N PRO A 60 -22.61 -12.95 -6.74
CA PRO A 60 -22.83 -14.40 -6.62
C PRO A 60 -21.53 -15.23 -6.65
N TYR A 61 -20.39 -14.56 -6.51
CA TYR A 61 -19.03 -15.12 -6.39
C TYR A 61 -18.28 -14.49 -5.19
N TYR A 62 -18.97 -13.75 -4.32
CA TYR A 62 -18.39 -13.02 -3.17
C TYR A 62 -18.59 -13.71 -1.81
N CYS A 63 -19.00 -14.97 -1.79
CA CYS A 63 -19.09 -15.77 -0.57
C CYS A 63 -17.81 -15.78 0.29
N GLY A 64 -16.64 -15.94 -0.33
CA GLY A 64 -15.34 -15.80 0.35
C GLY A 64 -15.16 -14.43 1.01
N PRO A 65 -15.23 -13.31 0.25
CA PRO A 65 -15.25 -11.96 0.78
C PRO A 65 -16.27 -11.70 1.90
N ALA A 66 -17.51 -12.16 1.76
CA ALA A 66 -18.59 -11.95 2.72
C ALA A 66 -18.42 -12.75 4.02
N ALA A 67 -17.89 -13.98 3.94
CA ALA A 67 -17.52 -14.77 5.10
C ALA A 67 -16.35 -14.12 5.87
N VAL A 68 -15.32 -13.66 5.16
CA VAL A 68 -14.20 -12.89 5.76
C VAL A 68 -14.70 -11.59 6.40
N GLN A 69 -15.61 -10.86 5.74
CA GLN A 69 -16.23 -9.65 6.30
C GLN A 69 -17.00 -9.93 7.60
N THR A 70 -17.79 -11.01 7.62
CA THR A 70 -18.54 -11.47 8.79
C THR A 70 -17.62 -11.86 9.94
N ALA A 71 -16.56 -12.64 9.67
CA ALA A 71 -15.58 -13.04 10.67
C ALA A 71 -14.82 -11.84 11.27
N LEU A 72 -14.43 -10.87 10.44
CA LEU A 72 -13.75 -9.65 10.87
C LEU A 72 -14.63 -8.76 11.76
N GLN A 73 -15.89 -8.51 11.37
CA GLN A 73 -16.84 -7.76 12.22
C GLN A 73 -17.03 -8.46 13.56
N ARG A 74 -17.31 -9.77 13.53
CA ARG A 74 -17.64 -10.54 14.73
C ARG A 74 -16.46 -10.66 15.69
N ARG A 75 -15.22 -10.70 15.18
CA ARG A 75 -14.00 -10.64 16.00
C ARG A 75 -13.73 -9.23 16.54
N LEU A 76 -13.66 -8.23 15.66
CA LEU A 76 -13.12 -6.89 16.01
C LEU A 76 -14.16 -5.96 16.65
N LYS A 77 -15.46 -6.23 16.46
CA LYS A 77 -16.61 -5.36 16.83
C LYS A 77 -16.57 -3.96 16.18
N THR A 78 -15.78 -3.79 15.12
CA THR A 78 -15.69 -2.58 14.31
C THR A 78 -16.39 -2.76 12.97
N VAL A 79 -16.66 -1.66 12.27
CA VAL A 79 -17.04 -1.69 10.84
C VAL A 79 -15.94 -2.45 10.06
N PRO A 80 -16.26 -3.55 9.36
CA PRO A 80 -15.28 -4.29 8.58
C PRO A 80 -14.99 -3.60 7.24
N PRO A 81 -13.91 -3.97 6.52
CA PRO A 81 -13.71 -3.56 5.14
C PRO A 81 -14.87 -4.01 4.23
N SER A 82 -15.07 -3.33 3.10
CA SER A 82 -16.07 -3.72 2.09
C SER A 82 -15.70 -5.03 1.38
N GLN A 83 -16.68 -5.75 0.83
CA GLN A 83 -16.39 -7.01 0.13
C GLN A 83 -15.52 -6.80 -1.11
N ASN A 84 -15.58 -5.63 -1.76
CA ASN A 84 -14.69 -5.26 -2.86
C ASN A 84 -13.22 -5.10 -2.41
N GLN A 85 -12.96 -4.48 -1.25
CA GLN A 85 -11.61 -4.40 -0.69
C GLN A 85 -11.08 -5.79 -0.29
N ILE A 86 -11.95 -6.62 0.29
CA ILE A 86 -11.59 -7.98 0.70
C ILE A 86 -11.31 -8.85 -0.53
N ALA A 87 -12.17 -8.81 -1.54
CA ALA A 87 -12.00 -9.49 -2.83
C ALA A 87 -10.66 -9.15 -3.50
N SER A 88 -10.19 -7.90 -3.42
CA SER A 88 -8.89 -7.50 -3.96
C SER A 88 -7.69 -8.15 -3.25
N VAL A 89 -7.82 -8.54 -1.97
CA VAL A 89 -6.77 -9.24 -1.21
C VAL A 89 -6.91 -10.76 -1.34
N LEU A 90 -8.14 -11.26 -1.44
CA LEU A 90 -8.46 -12.66 -1.71
C LEU A 90 -8.22 -13.06 -3.18
N THR A 91 -7.90 -12.13 -4.06
CA THR A 91 -7.85 -12.30 -5.53
C THR A 91 -9.15 -12.86 -6.13
N THR A 92 -10.29 -12.56 -5.49
CA THR A 92 -11.62 -13.08 -5.88
C THR A 92 -12.01 -12.58 -7.26
N ASN A 93 -12.26 -13.52 -8.17
CA ASN A 93 -12.69 -13.26 -9.55
C ASN A 93 -14.11 -13.81 -9.77
N THR A 94 -14.61 -13.81 -11.01
CA THR A 94 -15.96 -14.30 -11.34
C THR A 94 -16.17 -15.80 -11.10
N GLY A 95 -15.10 -16.58 -10.92
CA GLY A 95 -15.15 -17.97 -10.47
C GLY A 95 -15.18 -18.16 -8.95
N GLY A 96 -15.04 -17.08 -8.16
CA GLY A 96 -15.02 -17.10 -6.70
C GLY A 96 -13.63 -16.90 -6.09
N THR A 97 -13.37 -17.57 -4.97
CA THR A 97 -12.08 -17.57 -4.23
C THR A 97 -11.59 -19.01 -4.11
N ASP A 98 -10.41 -19.30 -4.65
CA ASP A 98 -10.00 -20.68 -4.96
C ASP A 98 -9.66 -21.53 -3.73
N SER A 99 -9.17 -20.91 -2.65
CA SER A 99 -8.54 -21.60 -1.52
C SER A 99 -8.86 -21.00 -0.13
N SER A 100 -8.84 -21.86 0.90
CA SER A 100 -8.83 -21.43 2.30
C SER A 100 -7.56 -20.63 2.67
N ARG A 101 -6.50 -20.72 1.87
CA ARG A 101 -5.28 -19.93 2.00
C ARG A 101 -5.46 -18.46 1.64
N GLN A 102 -6.21 -18.14 0.58
CA GLN A 102 -6.63 -16.76 0.31
C GLN A 102 -7.46 -16.23 1.49
N ILE A 103 -8.45 -16.99 1.96
CA ILE A 103 -9.27 -16.64 3.14
C ILE A 103 -8.42 -16.34 4.37
N MET A 104 -7.44 -17.21 4.69
CA MET A 104 -6.47 -17.04 5.76
C MET A 104 -5.68 -15.72 5.61
N TRP A 105 -5.18 -15.38 4.41
CA TRP A 105 -4.52 -14.10 4.16
C TRP A 105 -5.44 -12.90 4.37
N GLY A 106 -6.70 -12.97 3.92
CA GLY A 106 -7.69 -11.91 4.15
C GLY A 106 -7.96 -11.67 5.64
N LEU A 107 -8.21 -12.74 6.40
CA LEU A 107 -8.45 -12.68 7.85
C LEU A 107 -7.23 -12.14 8.62
N ASN A 108 -6.02 -12.59 8.27
CA ASN A 108 -4.79 -12.15 8.93
C ASN A 108 -4.42 -10.70 8.58
N SER A 109 -4.56 -10.31 7.31
CA SER A 109 -4.24 -8.96 6.81
C SER A 109 -5.16 -7.90 7.42
N PHE A 110 -6.49 -8.05 7.29
CA PHE A 110 -7.45 -7.08 7.83
C PHE A 110 -7.67 -7.22 9.34
N GLY A 111 -7.37 -8.37 9.92
CA GLY A 111 -7.40 -8.60 11.37
C GLY A 111 -6.12 -8.17 12.11
N ASN A 112 -5.08 -7.73 11.40
CA ASN A 112 -3.75 -7.37 11.92
C ASN A 112 -3.18 -8.43 12.89
N THR A 113 -3.01 -9.65 12.38
CA THR A 113 -2.91 -10.87 13.20
C THR A 113 -2.29 -12.01 12.39
N ASP A 114 -1.63 -12.97 13.05
CA ASP A 114 -1.02 -14.16 12.44
C ASP A 114 -1.73 -15.48 12.83
N TRP A 115 -2.67 -15.43 13.78
CA TRP A 115 -3.43 -16.55 14.34
C TRP A 115 -4.08 -17.53 13.33
N TYR A 116 -4.58 -17.06 12.17
CA TYR A 116 -5.25 -17.97 11.23
C TYR A 116 -4.24 -18.74 10.39
N HIS A 117 -4.40 -20.07 10.31
CA HIS A 117 -3.69 -20.95 9.40
C HIS A 117 -4.66 -21.58 8.40
N ALA A 118 -4.15 -21.92 7.20
CA ALA A 118 -4.90 -22.66 6.19
C ALA A 118 -4.83 -24.16 6.51
N MET A 119 -5.96 -24.69 6.96
CA MET A 119 -6.14 -26.08 7.36
C MET A 119 -6.92 -26.84 6.27
N THR A 120 -6.66 -28.14 6.12
CA THR A 120 -7.33 -29.02 5.15
C THR A 120 -8.13 -30.13 5.82
N ILE A 121 -9.03 -30.72 5.04
CA ILE A 121 -9.76 -31.96 5.32
C ILE A 121 -9.58 -32.89 4.11
N SER A 122 -9.01 -34.06 4.33
CA SER A 122 -8.81 -35.08 3.29
C SER A 122 -10.15 -35.52 2.67
N GLU A 123 -10.14 -35.96 1.41
CA GLU A 123 -11.34 -36.57 0.80
C GLU A 123 -11.84 -37.77 1.61
N GLN A 124 -10.92 -38.58 2.14
CA GLN A 124 -11.20 -39.67 3.07
C GLN A 124 -10.91 -39.23 4.52
N ILE A 125 -11.88 -38.58 5.16
CA ILE A 125 -11.70 -37.99 6.50
C ILE A 125 -11.42 -39.07 7.56
N THR A 126 -10.24 -39.02 8.14
CA THR A 126 -9.83 -39.87 9.26
C THR A 126 -10.59 -39.52 10.56
N PRO A 127 -10.65 -40.41 11.55
CA PRO A 127 -11.14 -40.07 12.89
C PRO A 127 -10.34 -38.92 13.53
N TYR A 128 -9.02 -38.87 13.28
CA TYR A 128 -8.13 -37.82 13.78
C TYR A 128 -8.48 -36.45 13.20
N GLU A 129 -8.81 -36.36 11.91
CA GLU A 129 -9.24 -35.09 11.30
C GLU A 129 -10.58 -34.59 11.83
N ARG A 130 -11.56 -35.47 12.08
CA ARG A 130 -12.85 -35.07 12.69
C ARG A 130 -12.67 -34.57 14.13
N GLU A 131 -11.92 -35.33 14.93
CA GLU A 131 -11.57 -34.98 16.31
C GLU A 131 -10.85 -33.61 16.35
N SER A 132 -9.84 -33.45 15.51
CA SER A 132 -9.02 -32.26 15.46
C SER A 132 -9.77 -31.05 14.91
N TRP A 133 -10.59 -31.20 13.87
CA TRP A 133 -11.50 -30.16 13.36
C TRP A 133 -12.39 -29.60 14.47
N ARG A 134 -13.03 -30.48 15.26
CA ARG A 134 -13.85 -30.06 16.40
C ARG A 134 -13.05 -29.25 17.41
N ASN A 135 -11.87 -29.74 17.76
CA ASN A 135 -11.02 -29.10 18.76
C ASN A 135 -10.47 -27.76 18.26
N ASP A 136 -10.13 -27.64 16.97
CA ASP A 136 -9.74 -26.39 16.33
C ASP A 136 -10.88 -25.36 16.40
N VAL A 137 -12.12 -25.73 16.05
CA VAL A 137 -13.27 -24.81 16.15
C VAL A 137 -13.50 -24.36 17.60
N VAL A 138 -13.55 -25.29 18.55
CA VAL A 138 -13.74 -24.96 19.97
C VAL A 138 -12.66 -23.98 20.44
N TYR A 139 -11.38 -24.27 20.15
CA TYR A 139 -10.26 -23.42 20.51
C TYR A 139 -10.34 -22.01 19.90
N ASN A 140 -10.69 -21.88 18.62
CA ASN A 140 -10.78 -20.58 17.96
C ASN A 140 -11.95 -19.74 18.50
N ILE A 141 -13.14 -20.34 18.59
CA ILE A 141 -14.33 -19.66 19.12
C ILE A 141 -14.09 -19.20 20.56
N ASP A 142 -13.43 -20.01 21.39
CA ASP A 142 -13.18 -19.68 22.79
C ASP A 142 -12.23 -18.52 23.03
N HIS A 143 -11.36 -18.23 22.07
CA HIS A 143 -10.47 -17.07 22.07
C HIS A 143 -11.07 -15.86 21.31
N GLY A 144 -12.29 -15.97 20.76
CA GLY A 144 -12.96 -14.89 20.04
C GLY A 144 -12.68 -14.82 18.53
N TYR A 145 -12.24 -15.92 17.91
CA TYR A 145 -11.89 -16.01 16.49
C TYR A 145 -12.93 -16.85 15.73
N PRO A 146 -13.80 -16.25 14.90
CA PRO A 146 -14.66 -17.00 13.98
C PRO A 146 -13.82 -17.76 12.95
N VAL A 147 -14.29 -18.93 12.53
CA VAL A 147 -13.58 -19.84 11.59
C VAL A 147 -14.32 -19.86 10.25
N VAL A 148 -13.63 -19.54 9.16
CA VAL A 148 -14.24 -19.56 7.81
C VAL A 148 -13.93 -20.89 7.12
N VAL A 149 -14.96 -21.55 6.56
CA VAL A 149 -14.89 -22.89 5.97
C VAL A 149 -15.28 -22.87 4.48
N ASN A 150 -14.66 -23.74 3.67
CA ASN A 150 -15.03 -23.99 2.27
C ASN A 150 -15.83 -25.30 2.19
N LEU A 151 -17.13 -25.21 1.88
CA LEU A 151 -18.05 -26.35 1.82
C LEU A 151 -18.40 -26.74 0.39
N ILE A 152 -18.56 -28.04 0.17
CA ILE A 152 -19.17 -28.64 -1.00
C ILE A 152 -20.59 -29.10 -0.63
N GLY A 153 -21.61 -28.46 -1.21
CA GLY A 153 -22.95 -29.02 -1.27
C GLY A 153 -23.02 -30.08 -2.36
N ARG A 154 -23.65 -31.23 -2.09
CA ARG A 154 -23.95 -32.29 -3.06
C ARG A 154 -25.39 -32.75 -2.87
N SER A 155 -26.01 -33.34 -3.89
CA SER A 155 -27.38 -33.87 -3.76
C SER A 155 -27.45 -34.93 -2.65
N GLY A 156 -28.43 -34.80 -1.75
CA GLY A 156 -28.58 -35.60 -0.53
C GLY A 156 -27.52 -35.38 0.57
N ALA A 157 -26.54 -34.50 0.34
CA ALA A 157 -25.40 -34.26 1.23
C ALA A 157 -24.95 -32.79 1.18
N HIS A 158 -25.77 -31.89 1.72
CA HIS A 158 -25.55 -30.45 1.76
C HIS A 158 -26.05 -29.84 3.10
N PRO A 159 -25.61 -28.61 3.45
CA PRO A 159 -26.14 -27.87 4.61
C PRO A 159 -27.65 -27.61 4.58
N PRO A 160 -28.28 -27.28 5.73
CA PRO A 160 -29.72 -27.10 5.82
C PRO A 160 -30.29 -26.10 4.80
N LYS A 161 -31.34 -26.52 4.09
CA LYS A 161 -32.09 -25.73 3.08
C LYS A 161 -31.28 -25.23 1.87
N TRP A 162 -30.01 -25.63 1.70
CA TRP A 162 -29.27 -25.33 0.47
C TRP A 162 -29.94 -26.02 -0.75
N PRO A 163 -29.72 -25.50 -1.98
CA PRO A 163 -30.16 -26.18 -3.20
C PRO A 163 -29.54 -27.58 -3.35
N ASP A 164 -30.35 -28.59 -3.67
CA ASP A 164 -29.95 -29.99 -3.82
C ASP A 164 -29.18 -30.24 -5.14
N ARG A 165 -27.97 -29.66 -5.24
CA ARG A 165 -27.06 -29.80 -6.39
C ARG A 165 -25.60 -29.66 -5.96
N LEU A 166 -24.67 -29.77 -6.91
CA LEU A 166 -23.28 -29.42 -6.66
C LEU A 166 -23.15 -27.90 -6.41
N VAL A 167 -22.60 -27.53 -5.26
CA VAL A 167 -22.36 -26.16 -4.82
C VAL A 167 -20.97 -26.08 -4.20
N TYR A 168 -20.23 -25.00 -4.44
CA TYR A 168 -19.01 -24.64 -3.71
C TYR A 168 -19.22 -23.28 -3.08
N HIS A 169 -19.02 -23.15 -1.76
CA HIS A 169 -19.42 -21.96 -1.02
C HIS A 169 -18.61 -21.76 0.26
N TYR A 170 -18.42 -20.52 0.69
CA TYR A 170 -17.76 -20.18 1.96
C TYR A 170 -18.78 -19.68 2.98
N VAL A 171 -18.66 -20.16 4.22
CA VAL A 171 -19.50 -19.74 5.35
C VAL A 171 -18.66 -19.57 6.61
N THR A 172 -19.20 -18.86 7.62
CA THR A 172 -18.46 -18.52 8.85
C THR A 172 -19.01 -19.27 10.04
N VAL A 173 -18.21 -20.14 10.65
CA VAL A 173 -18.50 -20.70 11.98
C VAL A 173 -18.25 -19.61 13.02
N VAL A 174 -19.30 -19.26 13.77
CA VAL A 174 -19.31 -18.16 14.76
C VAL A 174 -19.53 -18.65 16.20
N GLY A 175 -19.80 -19.93 16.37
CA GLY A 175 -20.04 -20.51 17.69
C GLY A 175 -20.17 -22.02 17.65
N TYR A 176 -20.26 -22.62 18.82
CA TYR A 176 -20.52 -24.05 18.99
C TYR A 176 -21.45 -24.31 20.17
N LEU A 177 -22.11 -25.46 20.12
CA LEU A 177 -22.94 -26.01 21.18
C LEU A 177 -22.43 -27.41 21.56
N ASP A 178 -22.82 -27.87 22.75
CA ASP A 178 -22.62 -29.24 23.21
C ASP A 178 -21.17 -29.75 23.09
N ASN A 179 -20.24 -29.02 23.71
CA ASN A 179 -18.79 -29.31 23.74
C ASN A 179 -18.16 -29.43 22.33
N GLY A 180 -18.71 -28.67 21.39
CA GLY A 180 -18.28 -28.69 19.99
C GLY A 180 -18.98 -29.72 19.12
N ARG A 181 -19.98 -30.47 19.60
CA ARG A 181 -20.69 -31.47 18.76
C ARG A 181 -21.65 -30.86 17.72
N GLN A 182 -22.07 -29.61 17.91
CA GLN A 182 -22.80 -28.84 16.90
C GLN A 182 -22.17 -27.46 16.72
N LEU A 183 -22.20 -26.95 15.50
CA LEU A 183 -21.69 -25.62 15.14
C LEU A 183 -22.84 -24.66 14.87
N ARG A 184 -22.59 -23.35 15.12
CA ARG A 184 -23.40 -22.23 14.63
C ARG A 184 -22.67 -21.58 13.47
N VAL A 185 -23.35 -21.46 12.34
CA VAL A 185 -22.74 -21.07 11.06
C VAL A 185 -23.55 -19.96 10.42
N VAL A 186 -22.88 -18.89 10.02
CA VAL A 186 -23.44 -17.71 9.36
C VAL A 186 -23.15 -17.79 7.86
N ASP A 187 -24.18 -17.58 7.04
CA ASP A 187 -24.19 -17.89 5.61
C ASP A 187 -24.49 -16.65 4.78
N SER A 188 -23.59 -16.26 3.88
CA SER A 188 -23.71 -15.04 3.05
C SER A 188 -24.72 -15.16 1.92
N ALA A 189 -25.06 -16.39 1.50
CA ALA A 189 -26.02 -16.64 0.43
C ALA A 189 -27.49 -16.59 0.92
N ALA A 190 -27.70 -16.61 2.24
CA ALA A 190 -29.01 -16.60 2.88
C ALA A 190 -29.94 -15.50 2.35
N GLY A 191 -31.17 -15.86 1.99
CA GLY A 191 -32.13 -14.94 1.40
C GLY A 191 -31.90 -14.61 -0.08
N GLY A 192 -30.96 -15.29 -0.77
CA GLY A 192 -30.60 -14.99 -2.17
C GLY A 192 -29.56 -13.88 -2.30
N GLY A 193 -28.53 -13.91 -1.43
CA GLY A 193 -27.41 -12.96 -1.45
C GLY A 193 -26.77 -12.86 -2.84
N GLY A 194 -26.20 -11.70 -3.17
CA GLY A 194 -25.48 -11.46 -4.43
C GLY A 194 -26.29 -11.56 -5.73
N GLY A 195 -27.61 -11.74 -5.66
CA GLY A 195 -28.41 -12.09 -6.84
C GLY A 195 -28.32 -13.57 -7.22
N LEU A 196 -27.99 -14.45 -6.25
CA LEU A 196 -28.12 -15.90 -6.40
C LEU A 196 -29.56 -16.32 -6.76
N SER A 197 -29.69 -17.53 -7.31
CA SER A 197 -30.98 -18.11 -7.70
C SER A 197 -31.95 -18.22 -6.51
N SER A 198 -33.26 -18.12 -6.80
CA SER A 198 -34.32 -18.01 -5.78
C SER A 198 -34.45 -19.22 -4.84
N ASP A 199 -33.82 -20.35 -5.16
CA ASP A 199 -33.70 -21.53 -4.29
C ASP A 199 -32.70 -21.35 -3.13
N TRP A 200 -31.93 -20.25 -3.10
CA TRP A 200 -31.19 -19.77 -1.93
C TRP A 200 -32.03 -18.90 -0.98
N ALA A 201 -33.20 -18.41 -1.40
CA ALA A 201 -34.03 -17.52 -0.57
C ALA A 201 -34.60 -18.20 0.70
N GLN A 202 -34.59 -19.53 0.73
CA GLN A 202 -34.98 -20.36 1.88
C GLN A 202 -33.86 -20.54 2.93
N VAL A 203 -32.59 -20.30 2.59
CA VAL A 203 -31.44 -20.52 3.49
C VAL A 203 -31.45 -19.49 4.62
N ASP A 204 -31.33 -19.97 5.86
CA ASP A 204 -31.33 -19.12 7.05
C ASP A 204 -30.00 -18.38 7.21
N LYS A 205 -30.03 -17.14 7.73
CA LYS A 205 -28.84 -16.29 7.92
C LYS A 205 -27.81 -16.87 8.90
N GLU A 206 -28.30 -17.56 9.92
CA GLU A 206 -27.49 -18.40 10.81
C GLU A 206 -28.23 -19.75 10.97
N TRP A 207 -27.50 -20.85 10.82
CA TRP A 207 -28.01 -22.21 10.97
C TRP A 207 -27.09 -23.07 11.86
N THR A 208 -27.63 -24.19 12.34
CA THR A 208 -26.90 -25.16 13.17
C THR A 208 -26.79 -26.51 12.48
N ALA A 209 -25.60 -27.13 12.56
CA ALA A 209 -25.35 -28.47 12.03
C ALA A 209 -24.41 -29.28 12.95
N PRO A 210 -24.45 -30.62 12.91
CA PRO A 210 -23.44 -31.45 13.58
C PRO A 210 -22.04 -31.17 13.03
N THR A 211 -21.03 -31.16 13.90
CA THR A 211 -19.66 -30.80 13.51
C THR A 211 -19.02 -31.80 12.54
N ASP A 212 -19.38 -33.08 12.67
CA ASP A 212 -19.00 -34.15 11.74
C ASP A 212 -19.69 -34.02 10.37
N ASP A 213 -20.83 -33.33 10.28
CA ASP A 213 -21.55 -33.10 9.03
C ASP A 213 -20.89 -31.96 8.25
N VAL A 214 -20.54 -30.88 8.94
CA VAL A 214 -19.69 -29.80 8.39
C VAL A 214 -18.34 -30.34 7.94
N ALA A 215 -17.74 -31.28 8.67
CA ALA A 215 -16.53 -31.98 8.23
C ALA A 215 -16.75 -32.73 6.90
N ARG A 216 -17.85 -33.49 6.76
CA ARG A 216 -18.18 -34.21 5.51
C ARG A 216 -18.42 -33.27 4.33
N TRP A 217 -18.99 -32.09 4.55
CA TRP A 217 -19.11 -31.07 3.50
C TRP A 217 -17.75 -30.43 3.12
N MET A 218 -16.70 -30.56 3.95
CA MET A 218 -15.33 -30.09 3.64
C MET A 218 -14.42 -31.13 2.96
N GLN A 219 -14.92 -32.29 2.51
CA GLN A 219 -14.09 -33.32 1.86
C GLN A 219 -13.29 -32.77 0.66
N GLY A 220 -11.95 -32.83 0.74
CA GLY A 220 -11.06 -32.30 -0.30
C GLY A 220 -10.98 -30.77 -0.32
N LYS A 221 -11.35 -30.12 0.78
CA LYS A 221 -11.35 -28.65 0.98
C LYS A 221 -10.65 -28.30 2.29
N GLY A 222 -10.93 -27.11 2.82
CA GLY A 222 -10.21 -26.55 3.95
C GLY A 222 -10.90 -25.34 4.58
N TYR A 223 -10.27 -24.81 5.60
CA TYR A 223 -10.78 -23.74 6.45
C TYR A 223 -9.64 -22.89 7.01
N ALA A 224 -9.98 -21.70 7.52
CA ALA A 224 -9.04 -20.78 8.14
C ALA A 224 -9.25 -20.75 9.66
N ALA A 225 -8.30 -21.30 10.42
CA ALA A 225 -8.34 -21.45 11.88
C ALA A 225 -6.93 -21.60 12.46
N HIS A 226 -6.74 -21.33 13.75
CA HIS A 226 -5.55 -21.79 14.48
C HIS A 226 -5.70 -23.29 14.83
N PRO A 227 -4.68 -24.14 14.63
CA PRO A 227 -4.73 -25.52 15.12
C PRO A 227 -4.72 -25.54 16.65
N ALA A 228 -5.67 -26.24 17.28
CA ALA A 228 -5.69 -26.40 18.73
C ALA A 228 -4.42 -27.14 19.25
N PRO A 229 -3.98 -26.88 20.49
CA PRO A 229 -2.87 -27.62 21.09
C PRO A 229 -3.08 -29.14 21.01
N GLY A 230 -2.11 -29.86 20.43
CA GLY A 230 -2.18 -31.31 20.19
C GLY A 230 -2.86 -31.75 18.87
N SER A 231 -3.59 -30.87 18.19
CA SER A 231 -4.29 -31.18 16.92
C SER A 231 -3.40 -31.11 15.66
N ALA A 232 -2.15 -30.65 15.83
CA ALA A 232 -1.15 -30.51 14.76
C ALA A 232 -0.32 -31.80 14.52
N ALA A 233 -0.54 -32.85 15.30
CA ALA A 233 0.24 -34.09 15.25
C ALA A 233 -0.20 -35.01 14.09
N GLY A 234 0.24 -34.70 12.87
CA GLY A 234 0.06 -35.56 11.69
C GLY A 234 -0.92 -35.04 10.64
N ARG A 235 -1.72 -34.03 10.97
CA ARG A 235 -2.25 -33.12 9.95
C ARG A 235 -1.15 -32.12 9.61
N GLY A 236 -0.49 -32.32 8.48
CA GLY A 236 0.28 -31.23 7.90
C GLY A 236 -0.68 -30.09 7.53
N PRO A 237 -0.35 -28.82 7.78
CA PRO A 237 -0.88 -27.74 6.93
C PRO A 237 -0.59 -28.08 5.46
N GLU A 238 -1.40 -27.59 4.53
CA GLU A 238 -1.12 -27.66 3.07
C GLU A 238 0.39 -27.41 2.81
N THR A 239 1.11 -28.45 2.39
CA THR A 239 2.51 -28.72 2.81
C THR A 239 3.40 -27.48 2.81
N GLY A 240 3.48 -26.84 3.97
CA GLY A 240 4.00 -25.49 4.08
C GLY A 240 4.13 -25.04 5.54
N PRO A 241 5.24 -24.40 5.93
CA PRO A 241 5.59 -24.18 7.32
C PRO A 241 4.66 -23.18 8.03
N VAL A 242 4.33 -23.53 9.27
CA VAL A 242 3.92 -22.59 10.32
C VAL A 242 5.04 -21.56 10.52
N LEU A 243 4.69 -20.29 10.74
CA LEU A 243 5.65 -19.26 11.15
C LEU A 243 5.39 -18.77 12.58
N PRO A 244 6.46 -18.50 13.34
CA PRO A 244 6.51 -17.40 14.29
C PRO A 244 7.00 -16.12 13.59
N SER A 245 6.12 -15.13 13.42
CA SER A 245 6.41 -13.74 12.98
C SER A 245 7.06 -13.52 11.58
N ALA A 246 6.56 -12.51 10.86
CA ALA A 246 7.05 -12.02 9.57
C ALA A 246 7.06 -13.06 8.40
N GLY A 247 5.92 -13.10 7.69
CA GLY A 247 5.86 -13.21 6.23
C GLY A 247 6.21 -14.55 5.58
N SER A 248 5.26 -15.50 5.49
CA SER A 248 5.38 -16.69 4.63
C SER A 248 4.46 -16.58 3.41
N TYR A 249 5.03 -16.76 2.23
CA TYR A 249 4.36 -16.59 0.94
C TYR A 249 4.54 -17.84 0.07
N VAL A 250 3.57 -18.12 -0.80
CA VAL A 250 3.57 -19.34 -1.64
C VAL A 250 3.94 -18.99 -3.07
N MET A 251 4.79 -19.82 -3.67
CA MET A 251 5.19 -19.75 -5.07
C MET A 251 4.07 -20.24 -6.00
N TRP A 252 3.77 -19.53 -7.08
CA TRP A 252 2.79 -20.01 -8.09
C TRP A 252 3.41 -20.49 -9.40
N GLY A 253 4.60 -20.01 -9.75
CA GLY A 253 5.33 -20.40 -10.98
C GLY A 253 6.26 -21.61 -10.79
N ASP A 254 6.34 -22.49 -11.80
CA ASP A 254 7.05 -23.78 -11.75
C ASP A 254 8.58 -23.70 -11.72
N SER A 255 9.18 -22.54 -12.02
CA SER A 255 10.65 -22.38 -12.09
C SER A 255 11.10 -20.94 -11.77
N ALA A 256 10.89 -20.51 -10.53
CA ALA A 256 11.29 -19.19 -10.07
C ALA A 256 12.73 -19.18 -9.54
N ASN A 257 13.59 -18.37 -10.16
CA ASN A 257 15.00 -18.27 -9.76
C ASN A 257 15.18 -17.31 -8.58
N VAL A 258 15.70 -17.83 -7.45
CA VAL A 258 16.23 -17.04 -6.34
C VAL A 258 17.65 -16.58 -6.71
N ARG A 259 17.98 -15.31 -6.51
CA ARG A 259 19.21 -14.68 -7.04
C ARG A 259 19.98 -13.90 -5.97
N LYS A 260 21.30 -13.75 -6.11
CA LYS A 260 22.10 -12.97 -5.14
C LYS A 260 21.82 -11.45 -5.14
N ALA A 261 21.12 -10.94 -6.15
CA ALA A 261 20.61 -9.57 -6.22
C ALA A 261 19.18 -9.57 -6.78
N PRO A 262 18.35 -8.55 -6.49
CA PRO A 262 16.98 -8.45 -7.01
C PRO A 262 17.00 -7.89 -8.44
N GLY A 263 17.43 -8.73 -9.37
CA GLY A 263 17.50 -8.46 -10.80
C GLY A 263 17.82 -9.73 -11.57
N THR A 264 17.38 -9.83 -12.82
CA THR A 264 17.55 -11.01 -13.67
C THR A 264 19.01 -11.28 -14.07
N GLY A 265 19.88 -10.26 -13.97
CA GLY A 265 21.34 -10.42 -14.06
C GLY A 265 22.00 -10.97 -12.79
N GLY A 266 21.29 -11.05 -11.66
CA GLY A 266 21.82 -11.62 -10.42
C GLY A 266 22.03 -13.14 -10.54
N ALA A 267 23.19 -13.63 -10.11
CA ALA A 267 23.53 -15.06 -10.13
C ALA A 267 22.48 -15.89 -9.37
N VAL A 268 22.01 -16.98 -9.99
CA VAL A 268 21.00 -17.88 -9.42
C VAL A 268 21.61 -18.65 -8.25
N VAL A 269 20.94 -18.61 -7.10
CA VAL A 269 21.28 -19.38 -5.89
C VAL A 269 20.58 -20.74 -5.90
N THR A 270 19.31 -20.74 -6.28
CA THR A 270 18.47 -21.93 -6.43
C THR A 270 17.26 -21.60 -7.30
N THR A 271 16.62 -22.61 -7.87
CA THR A 271 15.35 -22.48 -8.58
C THR A 271 14.26 -23.17 -7.75
N LEU A 272 13.28 -22.39 -7.31
CA LEU A 272 12.14 -22.88 -6.56
C LEU A 272 11.01 -23.26 -7.50
N ARG A 273 10.21 -24.24 -7.07
CA ARG A 273 9.06 -24.76 -7.82
C ARG A 273 7.77 -24.13 -7.30
N ARG A 274 6.71 -24.30 -8.08
CA ARG A 274 5.34 -24.04 -7.66
C ARG A 274 5.02 -24.68 -6.30
N ASP A 275 4.14 -24.03 -5.56
CA ASP A 275 3.64 -24.39 -4.22
C ASP A 275 4.73 -24.50 -3.12
N THR A 276 5.99 -24.20 -3.44
CA THR A 276 7.04 -23.94 -2.43
C THR A 276 6.62 -22.75 -1.56
N ILE A 277 6.74 -22.88 -0.24
CA ILE A 277 6.60 -21.72 0.65
C ILE A 277 7.97 -21.11 0.91
N VAL A 278 8.05 -19.80 0.83
CA VAL A 278 9.24 -19.01 1.14
C VAL A 278 8.93 -18.02 2.25
N ARG A 279 9.89 -17.77 3.14
CA ARG A 279 9.80 -16.68 4.09
C ARG A 279 10.34 -15.41 3.43
N VAL A 280 9.59 -14.32 3.54
CA VAL A 280 10.00 -13.00 3.08
C VAL A 280 10.35 -12.18 4.32
N GLN A 281 11.63 -11.89 4.50
CA GLN A 281 12.11 -11.03 5.60
C GLN A 281 11.74 -9.56 5.35
N CYS A 282 11.85 -9.14 4.09
CA CYS A 282 11.58 -7.78 3.63
C CYS A 282 11.46 -7.78 2.09
N GLN A 283 10.98 -6.67 1.51
CA GLN A 283 10.89 -6.49 0.05
C GLN A 283 11.45 -5.13 -0.39
N ARG A 284 11.74 -4.92 -1.68
CA ARG A 284 12.04 -3.59 -2.24
C ARG A 284 11.69 -3.49 -3.72
N HIS A 285 11.53 -2.26 -4.21
CA HIS A 285 11.49 -1.98 -5.65
C HIS A 285 12.88 -2.19 -6.26
N ALA A 286 12.95 -2.85 -7.42
CA ALA A 286 14.19 -3.10 -8.15
C ALA A 286 13.89 -3.29 -9.66
N GLN A 287 14.55 -4.23 -10.34
CA GLN A 287 14.34 -4.44 -11.77
C GLN A 287 12.92 -4.93 -12.07
N LEU A 288 12.20 -4.22 -12.93
CA LEU A 288 10.93 -4.68 -13.51
C LEU A 288 11.11 -6.02 -14.21
N VAL A 289 10.37 -7.05 -13.77
CA VAL A 289 10.30 -8.36 -14.42
C VAL A 289 8.93 -8.50 -15.08
N SER A 290 8.91 -8.95 -16.32
CA SER A 290 7.69 -9.33 -17.04
C SER A 290 7.65 -10.85 -17.23
N ALA A 291 6.54 -11.49 -16.85
CA ALA A 291 6.28 -12.91 -17.07
C ALA A 291 4.78 -13.13 -17.23
N GLU A 292 4.40 -14.05 -18.14
CA GLU A 292 3.00 -14.51 -18.31
C GLU A 292 1.98 -13.37 -18.47
N GLY A 293 2.34 -12.33 -19.24
CA GLY A 293 1.51 -11.14 -19.48
C GLY A 293 1.46 -10.12 -18.34
N THR A 294 1.99 -10.45 -17.16
CA THR A 294 2.08 -9.57 -16.00
C THR A 294 3.47 -8.89 -15.95
N SER A 295 3.59 -7.75 -15.26
CA SER A 295 4.88 -7.14 -14.93
C SER A 295 4.90 -6.65 -13.47
N ASN A 296 6.02 -6.84 -12.78
CA ASN A 296 6.20 -6.46 -11.37
C ASN A 296 7.67 -6.11 -11.10
N ASP A 297 7.91 -5.00 -10.42
CA ASP A 297 9.23 -4.46 -10.04
C ASP A 297 9.59 -4.72 -8.58
N ALA A 298 8.67 -5.25 -7.78
CA ALA A 298 8.92 -5.62 -6.39
C ALA A 298 9.66 -6.96 -6.30
N TRP A 299 10.65 -7.03 -5.39
CA TRP A 299 11.41 -8.23 -5.08
C TRP A 299 11.47 -8.45 -3.57
N SER A 300 11.36 -9.71 -3.17
CA SER A 300 11.38 -10.17 -1.78
C SER A 300 12.70 -10.85 -1.44
N TYR A 301 13.26 -10.54 -0.26
CA TYR A 301 14.47 -11.19 0.26
C TYR A 301 14.11 -12.41 1.12
N LEU A 302 14.67 -13.56 0.76
CA LEU A 302 14.46 -14.85 1.39
C LEU A 302 15.71 -15.21 2.23
N PRO A 303 15.64 -15.13 3.58
CA PRO A 303 16.82 -15.31 4.42
C PRO A 303 17.36 -16.75 4.38
N GLU A 304 16.49 -17.77 4.24
CA GLU A 304 16.86 -19.19 4.17
C GLU A 304 17.76 -19.50 2.96
N TYR A 305 17.59 -18.75 1.87
CA TYR A 305 18.39 -18.89 0.64
C TYR A 305 19.44 -17.79 0.48
N GLN A 306 19.48 -16.80 1.38
CA GLN A 306 20.30 -15.60 1.28
C GLN A 306 20.25 -14.96 -0.12
N GLY A 307 19.04 -14.70 -0.61
CA GLY A 307 18.80 -14.27 -1.98
C GLY A 307 17.39 -13.74 -2.21
N TRP A 308 17.16 -13.25 -3.42
CA TRP A 308 15.98 -12.50 -3.82
C TRP A 308 15.13 -13.27 -4.81
N ILE A 309 13.81 -13.13 -4.68
CA ILE A 309 12.84 -13.58 -5.67
C ILE A 309 11.99 -12.39 -6.11
N THR A 310 11.64 -12.32 -7.39
CA THR A 310 10.68 -11.30 -7.85
C THR A 310 9.29 -11.68 -7.36
N ASN A 311 8.55 -10.70 -6.84
CA ASN A 311 7.20 -10.90 -6.33
C ASN A 311 6.23 -11.36 -7.43
N ILE A 312 6.60 -11.28 -8.72
CA ILE A 312 5.74 -11.77 -9.82
C ILE A 312 5.38 -13.25 -9.69
N TYR A 313 6.22 -14.06 -9.03
CA TYR A 313 5.98 -15.49 -8.81
C TYR A 313 5.40 -15.83 -7.42
N LEU A 314 5.17 -14.84 -6.56
CA LEU A 314 4.56 -15.02 -5.24
C LEU A 314 3.04 -14.81 -5.33
N TYR A 315 2.26 -15.65 -4.66
CA TYR A 315 0.83 -15.43 -4.50
C TYR A 315 0.58 -14.20 -3.62
N GLY A 316 -0.01 -13.15 -4.20
CA GLY A 316 -0.36 -11.91 -3.54
C GLY A 316 -0.52 -10.75 -4.54
N PRO A 317 -0.81 -9.53 -4.07
CA PRO A 317 -0.64 -8.32 -4.87
C PRO A 317 0.86 -8.06 -5.14
N ALA A 318 1.16 -7.21 -6.12
CA ALA A 318 2.53 -6.95 -6.58
C ALA A 318 3.52 -6.59 -5.45
N TRP A 319 3.07 -5.73 -4.52
CA TRP A 319 3.77 -5.38 -3.28
C TRP A 319 3.05 -6.00 -2.09
N LEU A 320 3.76 -6.78 -1.27
CA LEU A 320 3.17 -7.64 -0.23
C LEU A 320 2.77 -6.81 1.01
N PRO A 321 1.49 -6.77 1.42
CA PRO A 321 1.08 -6.02 2.61
C PRO A 321 1.70 -6.60 3.88
N GLY A 322 2.12 -5.73 4.80
CA GLY A 322 2.73 -6.11 6.07
C GLY A 322 4.22 -6.50 6.00
N VAL A 323 4.80 -6.67 4.81
CA VAL A 323 6.25 -6.87 4.64
C VAL A 323 6.95 -5.51 4.61
N SER A 324 7.82 -5.27 5.58
CA SER A 324 8.67 -4.08 5.66
C SER A 324 9.60 -3.95 4.45
N GLU A 325 9.91 -2.72 4.05
CA GLU A 325 10.92 -2.48 3.03
C GLU A 325 12.32 -2.92 3.53
N CYS A 326 13.14 -3.48 2.63
CA CYS A 326 14.47 -3.97 2.99
C CYS A 326 15.43 -2.80 3.30
N PRO A 327 16.21 -2.89 4.40
CA PRO A 327 17.35 -2.01 4.62
C PRO A 327 18.28 -2.01 3.38
N PRO A 328 18.82 -0.85 2.94
CA PRO A 328 19.68 -0.77 1.75
C PRO A 328 20.90 -1.70 1.76
N SER A 329 21.34 -2.13 2.94
CA SER A 329 22.44 -3.06 3.18
C SER A 329 22.09 -4.55 2.99
N MET A 330 20.80 -4.93 3.03
CA MET A 330 20.38 -6.32 2.83
C MET A 330 20.48 -6.68 1.35
N GLY A 331 21.19 -7.79 1.06
CA GLY A 331 21.17 -8.52 -0.21
C GLY A 331 21.41 -7.71 -1.50
N GLY A 332 22.60 -7.81 -2.11
CA GLY A 332 22.80 -7.48 -3.53
C GLY A 332 22.53 -6.03 -3.98
N GLY A 333 22.20 -5.13 -3.05
CA GLY A 333 22.51 -3.69 -3.14
C GLY A 333 23.78 -3.33 -2.36
N GLY A 334 24.44 -4.33 -1.76
CA GLY A 334 25.77 -4.19 -1.18
C GLY A 334 26.75 -3.86 -2.29
N GLY A 335 27.11 -2.58 -2.37
CA GLY A 335 27.75 -2.03 -3.56
C GLY A 335 29.08 -2.71 -3.87
N SER A 336 29.22 -3.23 -5.08
CA SER A 336 30.44 -3.88 -5.55
C SER A 336 31.64 -3.00 -5.23
N THR A 337 32.63 -3.60 -4.56
CA THR A 337 33.70 -2.86 -3.90
C THR A 337 34.86 -2.67 -4.86
N TYR A 338 34.87 -1.54 -5.56
CA TYR A 338 35.93 -1.14 -6.48
C TYR A 338 36.95 -0.23 -5.76
N ARG A 339 37.93 0.25 -6.51
CA ARG A 339 38.78 1.37 -6.12
C ARG A 339 38.73 2.47 -7.16
N SER A 340 39.08 3.70 -6.77
CA SER A 340 39.46 4.71 -7.75
C SER A 340 40.92 4.56 -8.13
N TRP A 341 41.27 4.68 -9.41
CA TRP A 341 42.68 4.65 -9.84
C TRP A 341 43.37 6.02 -9.70
N ASP A 342 42.58 7.11 -9.71
CA ASP A 342 43.01 8.46 -9.34
C ASP A 342 41.91 9.18 -8.52
N THR A 343 42.06 10.50 -8.38
CA THR A 343 41.34 11.41 -7.50
C THR A 343 39.99 11.77 -8.09
N VAL A 344 38.90 11.45 -7.39
CA VAL A 344 37.53 11.55 -7.92
C VAL A 344 36.64 12.46 -7.06
N ASN A 345 35.85 13.31 -7.73
CA ASN A 345 34.88 14.18 -7.07
C ASN A 345 33.53 13.48 -6.91
N VAL A 346 33.07 13.35 -5.67
CA VAL A 346 31.69 12.99 -5.32
C VAL A 346 30.81 14.22 -5.49
N ARG A 347 29.72 14.11 -6.23
CA ARG A 347 28.82 15.20 -6.62
C ARG A 347 27.37 14.94 -6.21
N THR A 348 26.60 15.99 -6.02
CA THR A 348 25.15 15.88 -5.71
C THR A 348 24.33 15.28 -6.87
N ALA A 349 24.83 15.39 -8.11
CA ALA A 349 24.20 14.85 -9.32
C ALA A 349 25.23 14.17 -10.24
N PRO A 350 24.82 13.25 -11.14
CA PRO A 350 25.71 12.51 -12.04
C PRO A 350 26.13 13.35 -13.27
N GLY A 351 26.82 14.45 -13.01
CA GLY A 351 27.29 15.39 -14.01
C GLY A 351 28.09 16.53 -13.41
N SER A 352 28.81 17.27 -14.24
CA SER A 352 29.60 18.46 -13.87
C SER A 352 28.76 19.57 -13.22
N TRP A 353 27.45 19.61 -13.51
CA TRP A 353 26.46 20.49 -12.86
C TRP A 353 26.18 20.10 -11.40
N GLY A 354 26.45 18.86 -10.99
CA GLY A 354 26.35 18.44 -9.60
C GLY A 354 27.46 19.09 -8.76
N SER A 355 27.08 19.86 -7.75
CA SER A 355 28.02 20.46 -6.79
C SER A 355 28.87 19.38 -6.11
N VAL A 356 30.17 19.64 -5.95
CA VAL A 356 31.09 18.69 -5.31
C VAL A 356 30.79 18.61 -3.81
N VAL A 357 30.39 17.43 -3.34
CA VAL A 357 30.16 17.10 -1.93
C VAL A 357 31.50 16.88 -1.22
N ARG A 358 32.44 16.20 -1.89
CA ARG A 358 33.82 15.97 -1.46
C ARG A 358 34.67 15.40 -2.59
N THR A 359 35.98 15.46 -2.43
CA THR A 359 36.96 14.77 -3.27
C THR A 359 37.52 13.55 -2.52
N LEU A 360 37.75 12.45 -3.23
CA LEU A 360 38.37 11.22 -2.73
C LEU A 360 39.71 11.01 -3.44
N PRO A 361 40.81 10.65 -2.76
CA PRO A 361 42.11 10.39 -3.39
C PRO A 361 42.12 9.07 -4.19
N GLY A 362 43.08 8.92 -5.10
CA GLY A 362 43.39 7.64 -5.74
C GLY A 362 43.63 6.50 -4.74
N GLY A 363 43.25 5.28 -5.10
CA GLY A 363 43.26 4.10 -4.25
C GLY A 363 42.12 4.01 -3.23
N THR A 364 41.20 4.99 -3.18
CA THR A 364 40.05 4.95 -2.28
C THR A 364 39.16 3.76 -2.61
N THR A 365 38.74 3.01 -1.59
CA THR A 365 37.83 1.87 -1.75
C THR A 365 36.38 2.35 -1.81
N LEU A 366 35.67 2.00 -2.89
CA LEU A 366 34.37 2.56 -3.27
C LEU A 366 33.27 1.50 -3.14
N LYS A 367 32.22 1.78 -2.36
CA LYS A 367 30.98 0.98 -2.36
C LYS A 367 29.98 1.61 -3.34
N ILE A 368 29.70 0.96 -4.46
CA ILE A 368 28.82 1.51 -5.51
C ILE A 368 27.44 0.84 -5.44
N GLN A 369 26.42 1.54 -4.92
CA GLN A 369 25.06 1.01 -4.74
C GLN A 369 24.39 0.69 -6.08
N CYS A 370 24.55 1.57 -7.06
CA CYS A 370 24.03 1.44 -8.42
C CYS A 370 24.80 2.40 -9.35
N GLN A 371 24.59 2.27 -10.65
CA GLN A 371 25.11 3.17 -11.69
C GLN A 371 24.02 3.58 -12.70
N LYS A 372 24.21 4.65 -13.46
CA LYS A 372 23.38 4.99 -14.64
C LYS A 372 24.15 5.78 -15.69
N HIS A 373 23.65 5.78 -16.92
CA HIS A 373 24.12 6.68 -17.97
C HIS A 373 23.70 8.12 -17.65
N ALA A 374 24.63 9.07 -17.81
CA ALA A 374 24.41 10.50 -17.60
C ALA A 374 25.39 11.34 -18.44
N GLN A 375 26.14 12.28 -17.86
CA GLN A 375 27.08 13.10 -18.65
C GLN A 375 28.27 12.26 -19.15
N LEU A 376 28.52 12.27 -20.46
CA LEU A 376 29.78 11.81 -21.05
C LEU A 376 30.94 12.69 -20.53
N VAL A 377 31.84 12.09 -19.75
CA VAL A 377 33.07 12.73 -19.24
C VAL A 377 34.26 12.28 -20.08
N PRO A 378 34.98 13.19 -20.75
CA PRO A 378 36.28 12.90 -21.35
C PRO A 378 37.42 13.10 -20.34
N ALA A 379 38.34 12.13 -20.25
CA ALA A 379 39.60 12.24 -19.50
C ALA A 379 40.67 11.36 -20.14
N GLU A 380 41.94 11.81 -20.15
CA GLU A 380 43.12 11.05 -20.61
C GLU A 380 43.01 10.38 -22.00
N GLY A 381 42.21 10.96 -22.91
CA GLY A 381 42.00 10.43 -24.26
C GLY A 381 40.92 9.34 -24.38
N ILE A 382 40.26 8.98 -23.27
CA ILE A 382 39.05 8.14 -23.23
C ILE A 382 37.83 8.96 -22.78
N SER A 383 36.63 8.40 -22.92
CA SER A 383 35.39 9.03 -22.49
C SER A 383 34.39 8.01 -21.96
N ASN A 384 33.71 8.33 -20.86
CA ASN A 384 32.74 7.45 -20.21
C ASN A 384 31.52 8.25 -19.72
N ASP A 385 30.31 7.77 -20.01
CA ASP A 385 29.03 8.37 -19.63
C ASP A 385 28.36 7.67 -18.43
N ALA A 386 28.95 6.61 -17.90
CA ALA A 386 28.45 5.91 -16.73
C ALA A 386 28.85 6.65 -15.43
N TRP A 387 27.88 6.78 -14.51
CA TRP A 387 28.05 7.39 -13.19
C TRP A 387 27.51 6.48 -12.09
N SER A 388 28.21 6.41 -10.97
CA SER A 388 27.94 5.50 -9.85
C SER A 388 27.59 6.25 -8.57
N TYR A 389 26.59 5.76 -7.83
CA TYR A 389 26.17 6.33 -6.55
C TYR A 389 26.87 5.67 -5.35
N LEU A 390 27.45 6.49 -4.48
CA LEU A 390 28.16 6.10 -3.26
C LEU A 390 27.30 6.44 -2.02
N PRO A 391 26.59 5.48 -1.39
CA PRO A 391 25.72 5.75 -0.25
C PRO A 391 26.49 6.29 0.96
N ASP A 392 27.68 5.76 1.23
CA ASP A 392 28.61 6.21 2.27
C ASP A 392 29.01 7.70 2.14
N HIS A 393 28.77 8.32 0.99
CA HIS A 393 29.14 9.71 0.70
C HIS A 393 27.97 10.56 0.15
N GLY A 394 26.76 10.00 0.08
CA GLY A 394 25.54 10.71 -0.33
C GLY A 394 25.54 11.25 -1.76
N GLY A 395 26.36 10.72 -2.68
CA GLY A 395 26.54 11.34 -3.99
C GLY A 395 27.20 10.47 -5.07
N TRP A 396 27.35 11.06 -6.25
CA TRP A 396 27.73 10.43 -7.50
C TRP A 396 29.20 10.63 -7.85
N ILE A 397 29.82 9.62 -8.44
CA ILE A 397 31.11 9.71 -9.12
C ILE A 397 30.96 9.31 -10.59
N THR A 398 31.83 9.79 -11.47
CA THR A 398 31.93 9.26 -12.84
C THR A 398 32.79 7.99 -12.83
N ASN A 399 32.37 6.97 -13.58
CA ASN A 399 33.06 5.69 -13.65
C ASN A 399 34.42 5.77 -14.36
N ILE A 400 34.76 6.89 -15.02
CA ILE A 400 36.06 7.05 -15.70
C ILE A 400 37.26 6.90 -14.76
N TYR A 401 37.09 7.25 -13.47
CA TYR A 401 38.13 7.14 -12.43
C TYR A 401 38.06 5.85 -11.61
N VAL A 402 37.19 4.89 -11.97
CA VAL A 402 37.00 3.62 -11.24
C VAL A 402 37.78 2.48 -11.90
N GLU A 403 38.44 1.63 -11.10
CA GLU A 403 39.13 0.43 -11.58
C GLU A 403 38.12 -0.58 -12.17
N GLY A 404 38.02 -0.64 -13.50
CA GLY A 404 37.16 -1.59 -14.20
C GLY A 404 36.86 -1.24 -15.67
N PRO A 405 35.95 -1.98 -16.32
CA PRO A 405 35.35 -1.55 -17.59
C PRO A 405 34.42 -0.34 -17.37
N ALA A 406 34.14 0.41 -18.43
CA ALA A 406 33.40 1.67 -18.38
C ALA A 406 32.03 1.57 -17.65
N TRP A 407 31.26 0.51 -17.93
CA TRP A 407 30.07 0.10 -17.19
C TRP A 407 30.40 -1.09 -16.29
N LEU A 408 30.12 -0.97 -15.00
CA LEU A 408 30.66 -1.87 -13.98
C LEU A 408 29.81 -3.16 -13.87
N PRO A 409 30.37 -4.36 -14.14
CA PRO A 409 29.60 -5.60 -14.14
C PRO A 409 29.15 -5.97 -12.72
N GLY A 410 27.88 -6.33 -12.57
CA GLY A 410 27.26 -6.69 -11.30
C GLY A 410 26.73 -5.51 -10.47
N VAL A 411 27.02 -4.27 -10.85
CA VAL A 411 26.36 -3.08 -10.29
C VAL A 411 25.01 -2.88 -10.97
N ALA A 412 23.95 -2.79 -10.17
CA ALA A 412 22.59 -2.56 -10.64
C ALA A 412 22.44 -1.17 -11.29
N GLU A 413 21.50 -1.03 -12.23
CA GLU A 413 21.13 0.29 -12.74
C GLU A 413 20.31 1.06 -11.69
N CYS A 414 20.55 2.37 -11.56
CA CYS A 414 19.85 3.21 -10.60
C CYS A 414 18.43 3.52 -11.06
N GLY A 415 17.43 3.22 -10.21
CA GLY A 415 16.08 3.73 -10.37
C GLY A 415 16.01 5.26 -10.37
N ALA A 416 14.90 5.82 -10.86
CA ALA A 416 14.72 7.27 -11.04
C ALA A 416 14.95 8.07 -9.75
N ASP A 417 14.49 7.51 -8.62
CA ASP A 417 14.48 8.13 -7.29
C ASP A 417 15.82 8.01 -6.54
N VAL A 418 16.76 7.19 -7.03
CA VAL A 418 18.10 7.16 -6.42
C VAL A 418 18.79 8.49 -6.70
N GLY A 419 19.00 9.28 -5.64
CA GLY A 419 19.50 10.65 -5.73
C GLY A 419 18.50 11.66 -6.31
N GLY A 420 17.21 11.32 -6.40
CA GLY A 420 16.12 12.21 -6.83
C GLY A 420 15.08 12.32 -5.71
N GLY A 421 14.82 13.53 -5.21
CA GLY A 421 14.00 13.74 -4.02
C GLY A 421 12.49 13.65 -4.26
N ALA A 422 11.80 12.86 -3.43
CA ALA A 422 10.34 12.87 -3.27
C ALA A 422 9.96 13.34 -1.86
N GLY A 423 8.77 13.96 -1.72
CA GLY A 423 8.39 14.70 -0.51
C GLY A 423 7.97 13.85 0.69
N GLY A 424 8.27 14.34 1.89
CA GLY A 424 7.85 13.70 3.15
C GLY A 424 6.47 14.17 3.60
N THR A 425 5.64 13.26 4.14
CA THR A 425 4.37 13.64 4.78
C THR A 425 4.57 13.92 6.27
N VAL A 426 4.23 15.13 6.70
CA VAL A 426 4.39 15.63 8.08
C VAL A 426 3.05 16.16 8.63
N ARG A 427 3.03 16.74 9.83
CA ARG A 427 1.82 17.32 10.44
C ARG A 427 2.08 18.70 11.03
N THR A 428 1.04 19.49 11.21
CA THR A 428 1.07 20.79 11.91
C THR A 428 0.76 20.65 13.40
N TRP A 429 1.43 21.43 14.24
CA TRP A 429 1.03 21.65 15.64
C TRP A 429 0.69 23.13 15.88
N GLY A 430 -0.06 23.40 16.96
CA GLY A 430 -0.67 24.71 17.21
C GLY A 430 -1.84 25.03 16.27
N SER A 431 -2.50 26.17 16.46
CA SER A 431 -3.63 26.62 15.63
C SER A 431 -3.38 28.02 15.08
N GLY A 432 -3.60 28.23 13.77
CA GLY A 432 -3.39 29.53 13.12
C GLY A 432 -2.09 29.65 12.32
N THR A 433 -1.55 28.53 11.85
CA THR A 433 -0.24 28.46 11.19
C THR A 433 -0.29 29.02 9.77
N ASN A 434 0.53 30.02 9.47
CA ASN A 434 0.48 30.73 8.20
C ASN A 434 1.44 30.15 7.15
N VAL A 435 0.89 29.77 6.01
CA VAL A 435 1.61 29.47 4.76
C VAL A 435 1.82 30.77 3.99
N ARG A 436 3.03 31.02 3.51
CA ARG A 436 3.47 32.31 2.98
C ARG A 436 4.14 32.22 1.62
N SER A 437 4.19 33.31 0.88
CA SER A 437 4.81 33.33 -0.46
C SER A 437 6.34 33.19 -0.45
N GLN A 438 7.00 33.46 0.67
CA GLN A 438 8.46 33.35 0.86
C GLN A 438 8.80 32.83 2.28
N PRO A 439 10.04 32.39 2.55
CA PRO A 439 10.48 31.88 3.87
C PRO A 439 10.71 33.02 4.90
N SER A 440 9.73 33.90 5.06
CA SER A 440 9.80 35.09 5.93
C SER A 440 8.42 35.50 6.43
N THR A 441 8.35 35.90 7.70
CA THR A 441 7.13 36.43 8.33
C THR A 441 6.69 37.80 7.79
N ALA A 442 7.56 38.49 7.04
CA ALA A 442 7.24 39.73 6.34
C ALA A 442 6.54 39.49 4.99
N SER A 443 6.54 38.25 4.47
CA SER A 443 5.92 37.92 3.18
C SER A 443 4.44 37.57 3.28
N ASN A 444 3.71 37.80 2.17
CA ASN A 444 2.26 37.63 2.07
C ASN A 444 1.80 36.26 2.58
N VAL A 445 0.78 36.24 3.45
CA VAL A 445 0.09 35.01 3.83
C VAL A 445 -0.79 34.56 2.67
N LEU A 446 -0.55 33.34 2.19
CA LEU A 446 -1.35 32.70 1.14
C LEU A 446 -2.53 31.92 1.74
N ARG A 447 -2.33 31.32 2.92
CA ARG A 447 -3.35 30.54 3.65
C ARG A 447 -2.98 30.43 5.13
N THR A 448 -3.99 30.27 5.97
CA THR A 448 -3.82 29.89 7.38
C THR A 448 -4.37 28.47 7.59
N LEU A 449 -3.66 27.66 8.37
CA LEU A 449 -3.95 26.24 8.61
C LEU A 449 -4.31 25.99 10.09
N SER A 450 -5.20 25.02 10.29
CA SER A 450 -5.48 24.41 11.60
C SER A 450 -4.38 23.42 11.98
N GLY A 451 -4.26 23.13 13.28
CA GLY A 451 -3.37 22.06 13.78
C GLY A 451 -3.86 20.66 13.42
N GLY A 452 -2.96 19.68 13.47
CA GLY A 452 -3.23 18.28 13.14
C GLY A 452 -3.39 17.98 11.64
N VAL A 453 -3.30 19.00 10.78
CA VAL A 453 -3.38 18.84 9.32
C VAL A 453 -2.11 18.14 8.82
N ARG A 454 -2.28 17.05 8.05
CA ARG A 454 -1.19 16.40 7.31
C ARG A 454 -0.74 17.29 6.15
N LEU A 455 0.56 17.39 5.92
CA LEU A 455 1.17 18.19 4.86
C LEU A 455 2.16 17.34 4.05
N ASN A 456 2.10 17.45 2.73
CA ASN A 456 3.19 17.02 1.85
C ASN A 456 4.25 18.13 1.79
N VAL A 457 5.51 17.80 2.05
CA VAL A 457 6.64 18.73 2.01
C VAL A 457 7.63 18.29 0.94
N GLN A 458 7.81 19.12 -0.08
CA GLN A 458 8.69 18.83 -1.22
C GLN A 458 10.18 19.04 -0.91
N CYS A 459 10.51 20.09 -0.16
CA CYS A 459 11.89 20.46 0.21
C CYS A 459 11.89 21.40 1.42
N GLN A 460 13.06 21.66 2.01
CA GLN A 460 13.24 22.66 3.08
C GLN A 460 14.42 23.61 2.82
N LYS A 461 14.41 24.82 3.37
CA LYS A 461 15.54 25.76 3.32
C LYS A 461 15.63 26.62 4.57
N HIS A 462 16.82 27.10 4.85
CA HIS A 462 17.04 28.19 5.81
C HIS A 462 16.41 29.49 5.28
N GLY A 463 15.87 30.29 6.19
CA GLY A 463 15.15 31.53 5.91
C GLY A 463 15.20 32.49 7.08
N GLN A 464 14.13 33.26 7.28
CA GLN A 464 14.05 34.11 8.47
C GLN A 464 13.84 33.24 9.72
N SER A 465 14.65 33.46 10.76
CA SER A 465 14.43 32.87 12.09
C SER A 465 13.07 33.30 12.66
N VAL A 466 12.27 32.33 13.09
CA VAL A 466 10.99 32.50 13.77
C VAL A 466 11.14 32.07 15.22
N SER A 467 10.48 32.79 16.14
CA SER A 467 10.45 32.48 17.57
C SER A 467 9.02 32.24 18.02
N ALA A 468 8.76 31.12 18.67
CA ALA A 468 7.46 30.75 19.22
C ALA A 468 7.66 29.86 20.46
N GLU A 469 6.87 30.08 21.52
CA GLU A 469 6.85 29.27 22.75
C GLU A 469 8.25 28.96 23.34
N GLY A 470 9.14 29.96 23.32
CA GLY A 470 10.52 29.86 23.83
C GLY A 470 11.51 29.14 22.89
N THR A 471 11.03 28.56 21.78
CA THR A 471 11.85 27.92 20.74
C THR A 471 12.17 28.92 19.62
N VAL A 472 13.33 28.75 18.98
CA VAL A 472 13.75 29.51 17.79
C VAL A 472 14.16 28.53 16.69
N ASN A 473 13.67 28.75 15.46
CA ASN A 473 13.99 27.92 14.30
C ASN A 473 14.01 28.79 13.02
N ASP A 474 14.98 28.59 12.14
CA ASP A 474 15.15 29.30 10.87
C ASP A 474 14.85 28.46 9.63
N ALA A 475 14.48 27.18 9.79
CA ALA A 475 14.11 26.29 8.71
C ALA A 475 12.65 26.47 8.26
N TRP A 476 12.43 26.41 6.94
CA TRP A 476 11.13 26.54 6.28
C TRP A 476 10.91 25.44 5.24
N SER A 477 9.75 24.82 5.27
CA SER A 477 9.30 23.77 4.34
C SER A 477 8.47 24.34 3.20
N TYR A 478 8.64 23.82 1.98
CA TYR A 478 7.78 24.12 0.83
C TYR A 478 6.62 23.13 0.71
N LEU A 479 5.41 23.65 0.57
CA LEU A 479 4.16 22.91 0.44
C LEU A 479 3.63 23.04 -1.01
N PRO A 480 3.83 22.04 -1.89
CA PRO A 480 3.42 22.13 -3.29
C PRO A 480 1.91 22.31 -3.43
N GLU A 481 1.11 21.65 -2.59
CA GLU A 481 -0.36 21.75 -2.53
C GLU A 481 -0.88 23.16 -2.18
N HIS A 482 -0.01 24.05 -1.69
CA HIS A 482 -0.37 25.41 -1.27
C HIS A 482 0.49 26.50 -1.94
N GLY A 483 1.42 26.13 -2.82
CA GLY A 483 2.31 27.05 -3.53
C GLY A 483 3.18 27.92 -2.62
N GLY A 484 3.53 27.46 -1.42
CA GLY A 484 4.06 28.34 -0.38
C GLY A 484 4.83 27.67 0.75
N TRP A 485 5.40 28.51 1.60
CA TRP A 485 6.35 28.17 2.66
C TRP A 485 5.68 28.18 4.03
N ILE A 486 5.98 27.17 4.84
CA ILE A 486 5.61 27.08 6.25
C ILE A 486 6.89 27.05 7.10
N SER A 487 6.92 27.72 8.25
CA SER A 487 8.08 27.62 9.15
C SER A 487 8.01 26.30 9.92
N ASN A 488 9.13 25.59 9.99
CA ASN A 488 9.24 24.29 10.65
C ASN A 488 8.92 24.34 12.14
N ILE A 489 8.96 25.52 12.78
CA ILE A 489 8.56 25.70 14.17
C ILE A 489 7.10 25.29 14.43
N TYR A 490 6.26 25.19 13.40
CA TYR A 490 4.86 24.77 13.47
C TYR A 490 4.60 23.35 12.89
N ILE A 491 5.65 22.57 12.62
CA ILE A 491 5.55 21.19 12.15
C ILE A 491 5.87 20.22 13.31
N GLU A 492 5.13 19.14 13.43
CA GLU A 492 5.43 18.03 14.35
C GLU A 492 6.74 17.34 13.91
N GLY A 493 7.84 17.58 14.64
CA GLY A 493 9.12 16.91 14.37
C GLY A 493 10.36 17.69 14.83
N PRO A 494 11.56 17.25 14.41
CA PRO A 494 12.80 18.00 14.59
C PRO A 494 12.82 19.29 13.76
N ALA A 495 13.63 20.26 14.21
CA ALA A 495 13.71 21.60 13.61
C ALA A 495 14.04 21.60 12.11
N TRP A 496 14.91 20.68 11.68
CA TRP A 496 15.10 20.24 10.29
C TRP A 496 14.62 18.79 10.17
N ILE A 497 13.95 18.43 9.08
CA ILE A 497 13.21 17.17 8.94
C ILE A 497 14.03 16.18 8.10
N PRO A 498 14.55 15.08 8.69
CA PRO A 498 15.40 14.13 7.97
C PRO A 498 14.70 13.49 6.76
N GLY A 499 15.47 13.24 5.70
CA GLY A 499 14.99 12.64 4.45
C GLY A 499 14.31 13.63 3.49
N ILE A 500 13.92 14.83 3.95
CA ILE A 500 13.43 15.89 3.07
C ILE A 500 14.64 16.67 2.50
N PRO A 501 14.74 16.85 1.18
CA PRO A 501 15.90 17.50 0.58
C PRO A 501 15.96 18.99 0.92
N GLU A 502 17.17 19.53 0.98
CA GLU A 502 17.36 20.98 0.84
C GLU A 502 16.75 21.45 -0.48
N CYS A 503 16.06 22.58 -0.44
CA CYS A 503 15.60 23.26 -1.64
C CYS A 503 16.82 23.80 -2.38
N ALA A 504 17.33 23.02 -3.34
CA ALA A 504 18.38 23.43 -4.25
C ALA A 504 18.11 24.86 -4.77
N GLY A 505 19.18 25.65 -4.97
CA GLY A 505 19.08 27.07 -5.28
C GLY A 505 18.04 27.35 -6.36
N ALA A 506 16.97 28.06 -5.99
CA ALA A 506 15.76 28.31 -6.78
C ALA A 506 14.76 27.14 -6.99
N ILE A 507 14.42 26.35 -5.95
CA ILE A 507 13.09 25.70 -5.95
C ILE A 507 11.99 26.78 -5.82
N GLY A 508 11.40 27.09 -6.97
CA GLY A 508 10.29 28.01 -7.18
C GLY A 508 9.29 27.45 -8.17
N GLY A 509 8.81 26.22 -7.92
CA GLY A 509 7.91 25.48 -8.81
C GLY A 509 8.59 24.90 -10.07
N PRO A 510 7.82 24.29 -11.00
CA PRO A 510 8.25 24.25 -12.39
C PRO A 510 8.37 25.70 -12.87
N SER A 511 9.48 26.04 -13.53
CA SER A 511 9.74 27.39 -14.03
C SER A 511 8.81 27.70 -15.21
N GLY A 512 7.59 28.12 -14.90
CA GLY A 512 6.53 28.40 -15.86
C GLY A 512 5.39 29.14 -15.19
N GLY A 513 5.02 30.29 -15.75
CA GLY A 513 3.98 31.15 -15.19
C GLY A 513 2.66 31.01 -15.93
N SER A 514 1.57 31.38 -15.26
CA SER A 514 0.29 31.64 -15.91
C SER A 514 0.26 33.07 -16.44
N TYR A 515 0.27 33.22 -17.77
CA TYR A 515 0.22 34.53 -18.46
C TYR A 515 -1.08 34.64 -19.25
N ARG A 516 -1.40 35.82 -19.79
CA ARG A 516 -2.56 36.00 -20.67
C ARG A 516 -2.15 36.39 -22.07
N THR A 517 -3.00 36.08 -23.05
CA THR A 517 -2.90 36.69 -24.38
C THR A 517 -3.45 38.12 -24.40
N TRP A 518 -2.96 38.95 -25.32
CA TRP A 518 -3.63 40.19 -25.73
C TRP A 518 -3.69 40.31 -27.25
N GLY A 519 -4.56 41.19 -27.75
CA GLY A 519 -4.83 41.37 -29.18
C GLY A 519 -5.61 40.22 -29.81
N ASP A 520 -5.95 40.37 -31.09
CA ASP A 520 -6.60 39.35 -31.90
C ASP A 520 -5.59 38.66 -32.83
N GLY A 521 -5.65 37.33 -32.94
CA GLY A 521 -4.78 36.55 -33.83
C GLY A 521 -3.53 35.95 -33.17
N ALA A 522 -3.55 35.72 -31.84
CA ALA A 522 -2.50 35.04 -31.11
C ALA A 522 -2.39 33.56 -31.54
N ASN A 523 -1.50 33.28 -32.51
CA ASN A 523 -1.43 31.98 -33.20
C ASN A 523 -0.35 31.06 -32.61
N VAL A 524 -0.76 29.90 -32.14
CA VAL A 524 0.11 28.79 -31.72
C VAL A 524 0.54 27.97 -32.93
N ARG A 525 1.82 27.65 -33.05
CA ARG A 525 2.46 27.07 -34.24
C ARG A 525 3.34 25.87 -33.92
N THR A 526 3.63 25.04 -34.91
CA THR A 526 4.46 23.83 -34.73
C THR A 526 5.94 24.11 -34.42
N GLN A 527 6.41 25.33 -34.67
CA GLN A 527 7.80 25.78 -34.48
C GLN A 527 7.83 27.29 -34.16
N PRO A 528 8.91 27.84 -33.57
CA PRO A 528 9.04 29.26 -33.21
C PRO A 528 9.30 30.17 -34.43
N SER A 529 8.36 30.15 -35.39
CA SER A 529 8.39 30.92 -36.63
C SER A 529 6.98 31.18 -37.15
N SER A 530 6.74 32.34 -37.76
CA SER A 530 5.46 32.65 -38.41
C SER A 530 5.19 31.80 -39.66
N ALA A 531 6.20 31.11 -40.19
CA ALA A 531 6.07 30.09 -41.24
C ALA A 531 5.77 28.68 -40.67
N GLY A 532 5.81 28.50 -39.34
CA GLY A 532 5.35 27.27 -38.69
C GLY A 532 3.86 27.02 -38.91
N GLY A 533 3.49 25.75 -39.09
CA GLY A 533 2.11 25.32 -39.31
C GLY A 533 1.21 25.77 -38.17
N LEU A 534 0.02 26.27 -38.49
CA LEU A 534 -0.94 26.72 -37.49
C LEU A 534 -1.49 25.51 -36.72
N VAL A 535 -1.21 25.46 -35.41
CA VAL A 535 -1.79 24.47 -34.50
C VAL A 535 -3.16 24.95 -34.03
N LYS A 536 -3.24 26.21 -33.57
CA LYS A 536 -4.47 26.81 -33.06
C LYS A 536 -4.37 28.34 -33.00
N SER A 537 -5.46 29.05 -33.27
CA SER A 537 -5.60 30.47 -32.93
C SER A 537 -6.23 30.62 -31.55
N VAL A 538 -5.66 31.48 -30.70
CA VAL A 538 -6.11 31.73 -29.33
C VAL A 538 -6.67 33.16 -29.24
N PRO A 539 -7.87 33.38 -28.64
CA PRO A 539 -8.41 34.73 -28.43
C PRO A 539 -7.59 35.54 -27.42
N GLY A 540 -7.63 36.87 -27.49
CA GLY A 540 -7.13 37.75 -26.44
C GLY A 540 -7.80 37.51 -25.07
N GLY A 541 -7.08 37.76 -23.97
CA GLY A 541 -7.52 37.51 -22.60
C GLY A 541 -7.47 36.04 -22.14
N THR A 542 -7.05 35.11 -23.01
CA THR A 542 -6.93 33.67 -22.66
C THR A 542 -5.75 33.46 -21.73
N THR A 543 -5.95 32.74 -20.62
CA THR A 543 -4.84 32.35 -19.73
C THR A 543 -4.11 31.12 -20.28
N LEU A 544 -2.78 31.18 -20.32
CA LEU A 544 -1.84 30.20 -20.86
C LEU A 544 -0.91 29.69 -19.76
N PHE A 545 -0.31 28.50 -19.93
CA PHE A 545 0.86 28.08 -19.15
C PHE A 545 2.11 28.03 -20.05
N VAL A 546 3.07 28.90 -19.78
CA VAL A 546 4.35 28.91 -20.53
C VAL A 546 5.36 28.02 -19.80
N ALA A 547 5.83 26.96 -20.44
CA ALA A 547 6.80 26.02 -19.83
C ALA A 547 8.28 26.35 -20.10
N CYS A 548 8.57 26.98 -21.24
CA CYS A 548 9.88 27.48 -21.62
C CYS A 548 9.71 28.52 -22.75
N GLN A 549 10.77 29.25 -23.06
CA GLN A 549 10.83 30.18 -24.19
C GLN A 549 12.15 30.06 -24.96
N VAL A 550 12.21 30.55 -26.19
CA VAL A 550 13.39 30.49 -27.07
C VAL A 550 13.45 31.71 -27.98
N HIS A 551 14.65 32.07 -28.41
CA HIS A 551 14.83 33.01 -29.52
C HIS A 551 14.53 32.30 -30.84
N GLY A 552 13.58 32.83 -31.61
CA GLY A 552 13.11 32.27 -32.87
C GLY A 552 13.07 33.31 -33.98
N GLN A 553 12.13 33.18 -34.91
CA GLN A 553 11.96 34.20 -35.94
C GLN A 553 11.43 35.50 -35.33
N SER A 554 12.08 36.63 -35.60
CA SER A 554 11.54 37.96 -35.30
C SER A 554 10.19 38.18 -35.99
N VAL A 555 9.17 38.47 -35.19
CA VAL A 555 7.84 38.91 -35.65
C VAL A 555 7.73 40.41 -35.43
N THR A 556 6.94 41.10 -36.25
CA THR A 556 6.54 42.49 -36.00
C THR A 556 5.02 42.60 -36.08
N SER A 557 4.39 43.17 -35.06
CA SER A 557 2.96 43.45 -35.02
C SER A 557 2.72 44.77 -34.29
N GLU A 558 1.76 45.57 -34.75
CA GLU A 558 1.38 46.88 -34.18
C GLU A 558 2.58 47.82 -33.89
N GLY A 559 3.62 47.77 -34.73
CA GLY A 559 4.84 48.57 -34.58
C GLY A 559 5.86 48.03 -33.56
N THR A 560 5.56 46.94 -32.86
CA THR A 560 6.47 46.25 -31.93
C THR A 560 7.12 45.05 -32.61
N THR A 561 8.44 44.92 -32.49
CA THR A 561 9.22 43.77 -32.98
C THR A 561 9.76 42.96 -31.80
N ASN A 562 9.63 41.63 -31.86
CA ASN A 562 10.16 40.70 -30.85
C ASN A 562 10.49 39.35 -31.52
N ASP A 563 11.55 38.70 -31.06
CA ASP A 563 12.04 37.40 -31.54
C ASP A 563 11.83 36.26 -30.52
N ALA A 564 11.32 36.55 -29.33
CA ALA A 564 11.03 35.54 -28.32
C ALA A 564 9.73 34.76 -28.61
N TRP A 565 9.78 33.44 -28.40
CA TRP A 565 8.66 32.50 -28.54
C TRP A 565 8.54 31.60 -27.32
N SER A 566 7.33 31.45 -26.79
CA SER A 566 7.00 30.60 -25.64
C SER A 566 6.39 29.27 -26.10
N TYR A 567 6.73 28.16 -25.42
CA TYR A 567 6.10 26.85 -25.62
C TYR A 567 4.95 26.62 -24.63
N LEU A 568 3.80 26.18 -25.14
CA LEU A 568 2.57 25.90 -24.40
C LEU A 568 2.28 24.38 -24.41
N PRO A 569 2.58 23.63 -23.35
CA PRO A 569 2.37 22.18 -23.30
C PRO A 569 0.90 21.78 -23.52
N GLU A 570 -0.05 22.56 -23.02
CA GLU A 570 -1.49 22.34 -23.16
C GLU A 570 -1.97 22.42 -24.61
N HIS A 571 -1.17 22.99 -25.51
CA HIS A 571 -1.46 23.15 -26.94
C HIS A 571 -0.38 22.53 -27.84
N GLY A 572 0.67 21.92 -27.28
CA GLY A 572 1.73 21.22 -28.01
C GLY A 572 2.54 22.09 -28.96
N GLY A 573 2.62 23.41 -28.75
CA GLY A 573 3.19 24.33 -29.74
C GLY A 573 3.60 25.70 -29.21
N TRP A 574 4.06 26.54 -30.14
CA TRP A 574 4.79 27.77 -29.90
C TRP A 574 3.96 29.02 -30.20
N ILE A 575 3.95 29.99 -29.28
CA ILE A 575 3.34 31.31 -29.46
C ILE A 575 4.42 32.38 -29.41
N THR A 576 4.34 33.43 -30.22
CA THR A 576 5.29 34.56 -30.11
C THR A 576 4.92 35.42 -28.90
N ASN A 577 5.93 35.82 -28.12
CA ASN A 577 5.73 36.61 -26.90
C ASN A 577 5.12 37.99 -27.16
N ILE A 578 5.07 38.47 -28.42
CA ILE A 578 4.33 39.70 -28.77
C ILE A 578 2.89 39.65 -28.26
N TYR A 579 2.21 38.50 -28.38
CA TYR A 579 0.81 38.37 -27.98
C TYR A 579 0.61 37.96 -26.52
N ILE A 580 1.65 37.98 -25.68
CA ILE A 580 1.57 37.66 -24.24
C ILE A 580 1.63 38.97 -23.43
N GLU A 581 0.76 39.10 -22.42
CA GLU A 581 0.79 40.21 -21.45
C GLU A 581 2.09 40.13 -20.61
N GLY A 582 3.11 40.91 -20.97
CA GLY A 582 4.37 40.92 -20.24
C GLY A 582 5.52 41.65 -20.96
N PRO A 583 6.75 41.55 -20.44
CA PRO A 583 7.96 41.95 -21.14
C PRO A 583 8.27 41.01 -22.33
N ALA A 584 9.00 41.52 -23.32
CA ALA A 584 9.32 40.80 -24.57
C ALA A 584 9.93 39.40 -24.33
N TRP A 585 10.86 39.29 -23.38
CA TRP A 585 11.38 38.05 -22.83
C TRP A 585 10.91 37.92 -21.38
N ILE A 586 10.37 36.77 -20.98
CA ILE A 586 9.64 36.60 -19.72
C ILE A 586 10.61 36.19 -18.59
N PRO A 587 10.85 37.02 -17.56
CA PRO A 587 11.79 36.67 -16.49
C PRO A 587 11.31 35.45 -15.68
N GLY A 588 12.18 34.47 -15.48
CA GLY A 588 11.89 33.25 -14.73
C GLY A 588 11.24 32.12 -15.52
N VAL A 589 10.94 32.32 -16.81
CA VAL A 589 10.67 31.23 -17.76
C VAL A 589 12.01 30.77 -18.38
N PRO A 590 12.30 29.46 -18.44
CA PRO A 590 13.60 28.93 -18.84
C PRO A 590 13.79 28.90 -20.35
N ASP A 591 15.03 28.84 -20.80
CA ASP A 591 15.39 28.57 -22.20
C ASP A 591 15.00 27.15 -22.62
N CYS A 592 14.21 27.01 -23.69
CA CYS A 592 13.83 25.71 -24.22
C CYS A 592 15.02 24.87 -24.70
N ASP A 593 16.15 25.48 -25.04
CA ASP A 593 17.39 24.76 -25.42
C ASP A 593 18.03 24.01 -24.24
N THR A 594 17.63 24.32 -22.99
CA THR A 594 18.01 23.55 -21.79
C THR A 594 17.11 22.33 -21.56
N LEU A 595 16.03 22.19 -22.34
CA LEU A 595 15.12 21.05 -22.35
C LEU A 595 15.29 20.27 -23.66
N ALA A 596 15.26 18.94 -23.60
CA ALA A 596 15.44 18.11 -24.79
C ALA A 596 14.16 18.03 -25.66
N VAL A 597 13.74 19.15 -26.25
CA VAL A 597 12.50 19.27 -27.05
C VAL A 597 12.52 18.39 -28.32
N ASN A 598 13.71 18.01 -28.80
CA ASN A 598 13.94 17.16 -29.98
C ASN A 598 13.57 15.67 -29.77
N LYS A 599 12.34 15.36 -29.35
CA LYS A 599 11.72 14.03 -29.51
C LYS A 599 10.19 13.94 -29.44
N LEU A 600 9.47 15.06 -29.61
CA LEU A 600 8.00 15.06 -29.74
C LEU A 600 7.54 15.27 -31.20
N GLU A 601 7.94 14.36 -32.09
CA GLU A 601 7.21 14.18 -33.35
C GLU A 601 5.87 13.49 -33.07
N PRO A 602 4.74 13.96 -33.64
CA PRO A 602 3.49 13.22 -33.58
C PRO A 602 3.62 11.94 -34.42
N ARG A 603 3.32 10.79 -33.83
CA ARG A 603 3.10 9.55 -34.60
C ARG A 603 1.77 9.67 -35.36
N PRO A 604 1.68 9.13 -36.58
CA PRO A 604 0.44 9.13 -37.38
C PRO A 604 -0.66 8.23 -36.79
#